data_AF-A0A6H1ZRP5-F1
#
_entry.id   AF-A0A6H1ZRP5-F1
#
_cell.length_a   1.000
_cell.length_b   1.000
_cell.length_c   1.000
_cell.angle_alpha   90.00
_cell.angle_beta   90.00
_cell.angle_gamma   90.00
#
_symmetry.space_group_name_H-M   'P 1'
#
loop_
_entity.id
_entity.type
_entity.pdbx_description
1 polymer ?
#
loop_
_entity_poly.entity_id
_entity_poly.type
_entity_poly.pdbx_seq_one_letter_code
_entity_poly.pdbx_strand_id
1 'polypeptide(L)'
;MTAHNPILPAKAIDHIKGVGLDCSHAVLADFAAAGLVKSYALVRESIPVGGTPETVRDGAVPAEMWDRIIEDGKTEEAMAGGTVRLAGSDLIGGAPAVRLTGIRFSEGSLLKVLARYQATPALAPKAPPKAAAPKPADPPTAPMPAPVPLKDAIPPGAVAISVKQAMQALGIGRTKTNDLMNDGTLVRRKSGRRTLITVESVNRLLD
;
A
#
# COMPACT_ATOMS: atom_id res chain seq x y z
N MET A 1 0.69 -21.58 -8.34
CA MET A 1 1.68 -20.66 -7.72
C MET A 1 2.38 -19.92 -8.85
N THR A 2 2.29 -18.59 -8.94
CA THR A 2 2.97 -17.84 -10.02
C THR A 2 4.47 -17.90 -9.77
N ALA A 3 5.23 -18.48 -10.69
CA ALA A 3 6.67 -18.61 -10.57
C ALA A 3 7.30 -17.22 -10.35
N HIS A 4 8.18 -17.12 -9.37
CA HIS A 4 8.96 -15.93 -9.12
C HIS A 4 10.05 -15.83 -10.20
N ASN A 5 9.77 -15.11 -11.28
CA ASN A 5 10.73 -14.87 -12.36
C ASN A 5 11.26 -13.43 -12.26
N PRO A 6 12.40 -13.20 -11.57
CA PRO A 6 13.00 -11.89 -11.49
C PRO A 6 13.67 -11.54 -12.83
N ILE A 7 13.31 -10.40 -13.39
CA ILE A 7 13.88 -9.86 -14.63
C ILE A 7 14.75 -8.64 -14.35
N LEU A 8 15.71 -8.41 -15.23
CA LEU A 8 16.56 -7.23 -15.20
C LEU A 8 15.73 -5.97 -15.57
N PRO A 9 16.13 -4.78 -15.08
CA PRO A 9 15.44 -3.53 -15.39
C PRO A 9 15.30 -3.28 -16.89
N ALA A 10 16.35 -3.57 -17.68
CA ALA A 10 16.33 -3.44 -19.15
C ALA A 10 15.14 -4.19 -19.78
N LYS A 11 14.93 -5.44 -19.38
CA LYS A 11 13.80 -6.26 -19.88
C LYS A 11 12.44 -5.73 -19.37
N ALA A 12 12.39 -5.19 -18.16
CA ALA A 12 11.17 -4.57 -17.63
C ALA A 12 10.80 -3.28 -18.38
N ILE A 13 11.81 -2.49 -18.76
CA ILE A 13 11.66 -1.30 -19.59
C ILE A 13 11.13 -1.68 -20.98
N ASP A 14 11.67 -2.73 -21.60
CA ASP A 14 11.18 -3.21 -22.90
C ASP A 14 9.70 -3.61 -22.85
N HIS A 15 9.27 -4.27 -21.78
CA HIS A 15 7.85 -4.59 -21.57
C HIS A 15 6.98 -3.32 -21.48
N ILE A 16 7.43 -2.27 -20.78
CA ILE A 16 6.68 -1.01 -20.66
C ILE A 16 6.63 -0.27 -22.01
N LYS A 17 7.76 -0.20 -22.72
CA LYS A 17 7.83 0.38 -24.07
C LYS A 17 6.91 -0.34 -25.06
N GLY A 18 6.81 -1.67 -24.94
CA GLY A 18 5.90 -2.48 -25.76
C GLY A 18 4.42 -2.13 -25.57
N VAL A 19 4.05 -1.47 -24.47
CA VAL A 19 2.68 -0.98 -24.20
C VAL A 19 2.48 0.47 -24.66
N GLY A 20 3.52 1.14 -25.15
CA GLY A 20 3.46 2.53 -25.59
C GLY A 20 3.45 3.55 -24.44
N LEU A 21 3.93 3.16 -23.25
CA LEU A 21 4.11 4.08 -22.13
C LEU A 21 5.46 4.79 -22.24
N ASP A 22 5.41 6.09 -22.44
CA ASP A 22 6.58 6.97 -22.39
C ASP A 22 7.19 7.02 -20.97
N CYS A 23 8.44 7.48 -20.86
CA CYS A 23 9.15 7.60 -19.58
C CYS A 23 9.21 6.29 -18.78
N SER A 24 9.55 5.18 -19.46
CA SER A 24 9.51 3.83 -18.91
C SER A 24 10.29 3.63 -17.60
N HIS A 25 11.38 4.39 -17.37
CA HIS A 25 12.11 4.39 -16.10
C HIS A 25 11.29 4.95 -14.94
N ALA A 26 10.67 6.12 -15.14
CA ALA A 26 9.85 6.78 -14.13
C ALA A 26 8.60 5.94 -13.81
N VAL A 27 7.92 5.45 -14.84
CA VAL A 27 6.73 4.58 -14.68
C VAL A 27 7.06 3.31 -13.91
N LEU A 28 8.20 2.68 -14.19
CA LEU A 28 8.62 1.47 -13.48
C LEU A 28 8.95 1.76 -12.01
N ALA A 29 9.60 2.88 -11.73
CA ALA A 29 9.89 3.33 -10.37
C ALA A 29 8.60 3.64 -9.60
N ASP A 30 7.65 4.34 -10.21
CA ASP A 30 6.35 4.66 -9.61
C ASP A 30 5.54 3.40 -9.30
N PHE A 31 5.57 2.39 -10.18
CA PHE A 31 4.92 1.10 -9.90
C PHE A 31 5.58 0.35 -8.74
N ALA A 32 6.90 0.47 -8.58
CA ALA A 32 7.62 -0.14 -7.47
C ALA A 32 7.35 0.61 -6.14
N ALA A 33 7.36 1.94 -6.16
CA ALA A 33 6.97 2.82 -5.06
C ALA A 33 5.52 2.59 -4.63
N ALA A 34 4.59 2.44 -5.57
CA ALA A 34 3.19 2.10 -5.29
C ALA A 34 2.99 0.65 -4.81
N GLY A 35 4.05 -0.16 -4.73
CA GLY A 35 3.98 -1.57 -4.34
C GLY A 35 3.23 -2.46 -5.34
N LEU A 36 3.00 -1.98 -6.57
CA LEU A 36 2.31 -2.71 -7.63
C LEU A 36 3.22 -3.75 -8.27
N VAL A 37 4.52 -3.47 -8.34
CA VAL A 37 5.55 -4.40 -8.83
C VAL A 37 6.51 -4.73 -7.70
N LYS A 38 6.69 -6.02 -7.45
CA LYS A 38 7.68 -6.50 -6.49
C LYS A 38 9.09 -6.35 -7.07
N SER A 39 9.97 -5.74 -6.29
CA SER A 39 11.38 -5.53 -6.61
C SER A 39 12.29 -6.19 -5.58
N TYR A 40 13.46 -6.59 -6.04
CA TYR A 40 14.46 -7.33 -5.28
C TYR A 40 15.83 -6.75 -5.60
N ALA A 41 16.71 -6.69 -4.61
CA ALA A 41 18.10 -6.33 -4.80
C ALA A 41 18.97 -7.55 -4.55
N LEU A 42 19.94 -7.80 -5.42
CA LEU A 42 20.92 -8.87 -5.24
C LEU A 42 21.66 -8.71 -3.90
N VAL A 43 22.01 -7.46 -3.55
CA VAL A 43 22.56 -7.10 -2.25
C VAL A 43 21.90 -5.83 -1.76
N ARG A 44 21.42 -5.85 -0.52
CA ARG A 44 20.93 -4.69 0.23
C ARG A 44 21.75 -4.56 1.50
N GLU A 45 22.49 -3.47 1.62
CA GLU A 45 23.20 -3.09 2.84
C GLU A 45 22.46 -1.92 3.48
N SER A 46 22.10 -2.03 4.76
CA SER A 46 21.52 -0.94 5.53
C SER A 46 22.39 -0.65 6.74
N ILE A 47 22.78 0.61 6.88
CA ILE A 47 23.59 1.11 7.99
C ILE A 47 22.68 2.01 8.84
N PRO A 48 22.09 1.48 9.94
CA PRO A 48 21.27 2.27 10.85
C PRO A 48 22.13 3.23 11.68
N VAL A 49 21.54 4.36 12.08
CA VAL A 49 22.20 5.36 12.91
C VAL A 49 22.53 4.75 14.29
N GLY A 50 23.81 4.52 14.56
CA GLY A 50 24.29 3.94 15.82
C GLY A 50 24.15 2.42 15.95
N GLY A 51 23.84 1.69 14.87
CA GLY A 51 23.73 0.23 14.88
C GLY A 51 24.73 -0.48 13.97
N THR A 52 24.68 -1.80 13.95
CA THR A 52 25.52 -2.63 13.07
C THR A 52 24.98 -2.63 11.64
N PRO A 53 25.85 -2.56 10.62
CA PRO A 53 25.44 -2.71 9.23
C PRO A 53 24.79 -4.07 9.02
N GLU A 54 23.60 -4.08 8.41
CA GLU A 54 22.88 -5.29 8.03
C GLU A 54 23.02 -5.50 6.53
N THR A 55 23.53 -6.65 6.11
CA THR A 55 23.61 -7.05 4.71
C THR A 55 22.63 -8.18 4.44
N VAL A 56 21.65 -7.92 3.58
CA VAL A 56 20.66 -8.89 3.13
C VAL A 56 20.92 -9.19 1.65
N ARG A 57 21.15 -10.47 1.32
CA ARG A 57 21.25 -10.93 -0.07
C ARG A 57 19.87 -11.30 -0.60
N ASP A 58 19.62 -11.02 -1.88
CA ASP A 58 18.34 -11.24 -2.56
C ASP A 58 17.14 -10.67 -1.78
N GLY A 59 17.37 -9.54 -1.10
CA GLY A 59 16.39 -8.88 -0.27
C GLY A 59 15.31 -8.20 -1.10
N ALA A 60 14.06 -8.30 -0.66
CA ALA A 60 12.99 -7.46 -1.23
C ALA A 60 13.31 -5.98 -0.96
N VAL A 61 13.14 -5.15 -1.99
CA VAL A 61 13.23 -3.69 -1.88
C VAL A 61 11.84 -3.17 -1.52
N PRO A 62 11.64 -2.59 -0.32
CA PRO A 62 10.35 -2.06 0.10
C PRO A 62 9.92 -0.85 -0.75
N ALA A 63 8.61 -0.59 -0.80
CA ALA A 63 8.02 0.60 -1.44
C ALA A 63 8.64 1.91 -0.93
N GLU A 64 8.76 2.06 0.40
CA GLU A 64 9.35 3.25 1.05
C GLU A 64 10.79 3.54 0.59
N MET A 65 11.52 2.49 0.20
CA MET A 65 12.88 2.63 -0.30
C MET A 65 12.90 3.14 -1.74
N TRP A 66 11.90 2.79 -2.54
CA TRP A 66 11.69 3.36 -3.87
C TRP A 66 11.27 4.82 -3.82
N ASP A 67 10.41 5.20 -2.87
CA ASP A 67 10.07 6.61 -2.65
C ASP A 67 11.36 7.42 -2.42
N ARG A 68 12.27 6.94 -1.57
CA ARG A 68 13.58 7.58 -1.35
C ARG A 68 14.47 7.59 -2.60
N ILE A 69 14.46 6.54 -3.42
CA ILE A 69 15.24 6.52 -4.69
C ILE A 69 14.73 7.61 -5.65
N ILE A 70 13.40 7.77 -5.74
CA ILE A 70 12.75 8.76 -6.60
C ILE A 70 13.05 10.17 -6.07
N GLU A 71 12.90 10.40 -4.76
CA GLU A 71 13.21 11.68 -4.10
C GLU A 71 14.69 12.07 -4.24
N ASP A 72 15.62 11.12 -4.12
CA ASP A 72 17.06 11.34 -4.32
C ASP A 72 17.44 11.50 -5.81
N GLY A 73 16.51 11.30 -6.75
CA GLY A 73 16.78 11.35 -8.19
C GLY A 73 17.65 10.21 -8.72
N LYS A 74 17.77 9.10 -7.99
CA LYS A 74 18.66 7.96 -8.32
C LYS A 74 17.97 6.85 -9.12
N THR A 75 16.81 7.16 -9.72
CA THR A 75 16.05 6.21 -10.53
C THR A 75 16.86 5.66 -11.70
N GLU A 76 17.62 6.49 -12.41
CA GLU A 76 18.44 6.03 -13.55
C GLU A 76 19.54 5.06 -13.09
N GLU A 77 20.20 5.32 -11.96
CA GLU A 77 21.20 4.39 -11.38
C GLU A 77 20.58 3.05 -10.97
N ALA A 78 19.35 3.09 -10.44
CA ALA A 78 18.58 1.91 -10.09
C ALA A 78 18.25 1.06 -11.32
N MET A 79 17.87 1.72 -12.42
CA MET A 79 17.49 1.08 -13.68
C MET A 79 18.70 0.62 -14.50
N ALA A 80 19.87 1.23 -14.35
CA ALA A 80 21.11 0.76 -14.96
C ALA A 80 21.58 -0.61 -14.40
N GLY A 81 20.95 -1.11 -13.33
CA GLY A 81 21.38 -2.33 -12.64
C GLY A 81 22.65 -2.13 -11.81
N GLY A 82 23.05 -0.88 -11.61
CA GLY A 82 24.23 -0.49 -10.86
C GLY A 82 24.05 -0.58 -9.34
N THR A 83 24.89 0.18 -8.63
CA THR A 83 24.81 0.30 -7.18
C THR A 83 24.21 1.64 -6.78
N VAL A 84 23.00 1.63 -6.23
CA VAL A 84 22.32 2.82 -5.72
C VAL A 84 22.75 3.06 -4.28
N ARG A 85 23.18 4.28 -3.96
CA ARG A 85 23.54 4.69 -2.59
C ARG A 85 22.54 5.72 -2.09
N LEU A 86 21.74 5.39 -1.09
CA LEU A 86 20.84 6.32 -0.41
C LEU A 86 21.52 6.83 0.86
N ALA A 87 21.62 8.15 1.00
CA ALA A 87 22.24 8.75 2.17
C ALA A 87 21.37 8.51 3.41
N GLY A 88 22.01 8.27 4.56
CA GLY A 88 21.32 8.24 5.84
C GLY A 88 21.05 9.64 6.35
N SER A 89 20.12 9.77 7.29
CA SER A 89 19.98 10.98 8.11
C SER A 89 20.74 10.77 9.42
N ASP A 90 21.58 11.73 9.80
CA ASP A 90 22.38 11.66 11.03
C ASP A 90 21.57 11.97 12.30
N LEU A 91 20.27 12.25 12.15
CA LEU A 91 19.36 12.49 13.29
C LEU A 91 19.10 11.17 14.05
N ILE A 92 18.90 11.25 15.35
CA ILE A 92 18.50 10.09 16.17
C ILE A 92 17.14 9.60 15.68
N GLY A 93 17.08 8.34 15.22
CA GLY A 93 15.89 7.78 14.55
C GLY A 93 15.75 8.19 13.08
N GLY A 94 16.77 8.81 12.50
CA GLY A 94 16.85 9.18 11.09
C GLY A 94 16.89 7.97 10.17
N ALA A 95 16.53 8.20 8.90
CA ALA A 95 16.48 7.14 7.90
C ALA A 95 17.88 6.53 7.69
N PRO A 96 18.01 5.18 7.61
CA PRO A 96 19.31 4.52 7.49
C PRO A 96 19.98 4.86 6.15
N ALA A 97 21.31 4.82 6.12
CA ALA A 97 22.05 4.81 4.86
C ALA A 97 21.88 3.44 4.21
N VAL A 98 21.55 3.40 2.93
CA VAL A 98 21.24 2.13 2.24
C VAL A 98 22.04 2.02 0.96
N ARG A 99 22.58 0.83 0.69
CA ARG A 99 23.23 0.49 -0.57
C ARG A 99 22.48 -0.67 -1.22
N LEU A 100 22.01 -0.46 -2.44
CA LEU A 100 21.31 -1.47 -3.22
C LEU A 100 22.14 -1.80 -4.45
N THR A 101 22.38 -3.07 -4.69
CA THR A 101 23.13 -3.54 -5.86
C THR A 101 22.29 -4.53 -6.64
N GLY A 102 22.22 -4.35 -7.96
CA GLY A 102 21.61 -5.32 -8.87
C GLY A 102 20.10 -5.48 -8.65
N ILE A 103 19.35 -4.39 -8.88
CA ILE A 103 17.89 -4.37 -8.76
C ILE A 103 17.25 -5.26 -9.84
N ARG A 104 16.24 -6.02 -9.46
CA ARG A 104 15.45 -6.91 -10.31
C ARG A 104 13.96 -6.74 -10.01
N PHE A 105 13.12 -6.96 -11.02
CA PHE A 105 11.68 -6.82 -10.91
C PHE A 105 10.95 -8.14 -11.15
N SER A 106 9.80 -8.34 -10.53
CA SER A 106 8.96 -9.51 -10.80
C SER A 106 8.21 -9.34 -12.13
N GLU A 107 8.57 -10.13 -13.14
CA GLU A 107 7.93 -10.10 -14.47
C GLU A 107 6.43 -10.35 -14.39
N GLY A 108 6.01 -11.36 -13.63
CA GLY A 108 4.60 -11.68 -13.46
C GLY A 108 3.78 -10.60 -12.75
N SER A 109 4.41 -9.76 -11.93
CA SER A 109 3.72 -8.60 -11.30
C SER A 109 3.61 -7.46 -12.30
N LEU A 110 4.69 -7.18 -13.05
CA LEU A 110 4.72 -6.14 -14.08
C LEU A 110 3.69 -6.39 -15.19
N LEU A 111 3.66 -7.60 -15.74
CA LEU A 111 2.70 -7.96 -16.80
C LEU A 111 1.23 -7.83 -16.34
N LYS A 112 0.94 -8.12 -15.08
CA LYS A 112 -0.41 -7.93 -14.51
C LYS A 112 -0.79 -6.46 -14.42
N VAL A 113 0.14 -5.59 -14.05
CA VAL A 113 -0.09 -4.14 -14.00
C VAL A 113 -0.29 -3.62 -15.42
N LEU A 114 0.59 -3.97 -16.35
CA LEU A 114 0.49 -3.59 -17.76
C LEU A 114 -0.81 -4.05 -18.41
N ALA A 115 -1.25 -5.28 -18.15
CA ALA A 115 -2.54 -5.79 -18.65
C ALA A 115 -3.73 -4.94 -18.17
N ARG A 116 -3.69 -4.39 -16.95
CA ARG A 116 -4.73 -3.48 -16.46
C ARG A 116 -4.70 -2.13 -17.17
N TYR A 117 -3.51 -1.62 -17.48
CA TYR A 117 -3.35 -0.39 -18.27
C TYR A 117 -3.83 -0.56 -19.71
N GLN A 118 -3.65 -1.74 -20.31
CA GLN A 118 -4.18 -2.02 -21.65
C GLN A 118 -5.71 -2.22 -21.66
N ALA A 119 -6.27 -2.82 -20.61
CA ALA A 119 -7.71 -3.03 -20.49
C ALA A 119 -8.51 -1.75 -20.15
N THR A 120 -7.82 -0.67 -19.77
CA THR A 120 -8.46 0.58 -19.36
C THR A 120 -7.94 1.72 -20.26
N PRO A 121 -8.75 2.31 -21.16
CA PRO A 121 -8.28 3.42 -21.96
C PRO A 121 -8.05 4.64 -21.03
N ALA A 122 -6.77 5.00 -20.89
CA ALA A 122 -6.22 6.27 -20.39
C ALA A 122 -6.92 6.92 -19.17
N LEU A 123 -6.43 6.64 -17.96
CA LEU A 123 -6.26 7.71 -16.97
C LEU A 123 -4.77 8.07 -16.89
N ALA A 124 -4.48 9.29 -17.33
CA ALA A 124 -3.20 9.98 -17.25
C ALA A 124 -2.54 9.90 -15.85
N PRO A 125 -1.21 10.05 -15.76
CA PRO A 125 -0.45 9.87 -14.52
C PRO A 125 -0.97 10.80 -13.43
N LYS A 126 -1.37 10.21 -12.31
CA LYS A 126 -1.80 10.95 -11.13
C LYS A 126 -0.54 11.51 -10.46
N ALA A 127 -0.27 12.78 -10.71
CA ALA A 127 0.62 13.61 -9.88
C ALA A 127 0.28 13.42 -8.38
N PRO A 128 1.26 13.55 -7.48
CA PRO A 128 1.09 13.22 -6.06
C PRO A 128 -0.05 14.03 -5.44
N PRO A 129 -0.87 13.48 -4.53
CA PRO A 129 -1.98 14.22 -3.96
C PRO A 129 -1.42 15.27 -2.99
N LYS A 130 -1.18 16.47 -3.51
CA LYS A 130 -1.12 17.69 -2.71
C LYS A 130 -2.55 18.02 -2.29
N ALA A 131 -2.73 18.18 -0.98
CA ALA A 131 -4.00 18.41 -0.31
C ALA A 131 -4.89 19.48 -0.97
N ALA A 132 -6.17 19.17 -1.18
CA ALA A 132 -7.27 20.14 -1.09
C ALA A 132 -8.65 19.43 -1.17
N ALA A 133 -9.44 19.66 -0.12
CA ALA A 133 -10.87 20.05 -0.04
C ALA A 133 -11.93 19.60 -1.10
N PRO A 134 -13.23 19.53 -0.70
CA PRO A 134 -14.23 18.61 -1.28
C PRO A 134 -15.26 19.26 -2.24
N LYS A 135 -16.09 18.37 -2.85
CA LYS A 135 -17.41 18.52 -3.56
C LYS A 135 -17.40 18.61 -5.10
N PRO A 136 -18.52 18.31 -5.82
CA PRO A 136 -19.87 17.85 -5.40
C PRO A 136 -20.49 16.63 -6.16
N ALA A 137 -21.45 15.98 -5.47
CA ALA A 137 -22.63 15.16 -5.84
C ALA A 137 -22.88 14.50 -7.23
N ASP A 138 -23.31 13.23 -7.14
CA ASP A 138 -23.90 12.19 -8.05
C ASP A 138 -25.10 12.62 -8.98
N PRO A 139 -25.79 11.76 -9.82
CA PRO A 139 -25.92 10.26 -9.88
C PRO A 139 -26.16 9.65 -11.32
N PRO A 140 -26.85 8.49 -11.59
CA PRO A 140 -27.14 7.23 -10.86
C PRO A 140 -26.88 5.92 -11.67
N THR A 141 -26.45 4.82 -11.03
CA THR A 141 -26.83 3.44 -11.48
C THR A 141 -27.00 2.50 -10.27
N ALA A 142 -28.21 1.97 -10.11
CA ALA A 142 -28.70 1.09 -9.04
C ALA A 142 -28.35 -0.41 -9.28
N PRO A 143 -28.92 -1.39 -8.54
CA PRO A 143 -28.91 -1.62 -7.09
C PRO A 143 -28.42 -3.05 -6.76
N MET A 144 -27.73 -3.29 -5.65
CA MET A 144 -27.65 -4.63 -5.04
C MET A 144 -27.66 -4.53 -3.51
N PRO A 145 -28.17 -5.57 -2.83
CA PRO A 145 -29.19 -5.41 -1.80
C PRO A 145 -28.58 -5.07 -0.44
N ALA A 146 -29.32 -4.27 0.33
CA ALA A 146 -29.04 -4.02 1.73
C ALA A 146 -29.00 -5.36 2.50
N PRO A 147 -27.96 -5.64 3.31
CA PRO A 147 -28.06 -6.71 4.28
C PRO A 147 -29.00 -6.21 5.39
N VAL A 148 -30.11 -6.92 5.52
CA VAL A 148 -31.14 -6.76 6.54
C VAL A 148 -30.48 -6.71 7.93
N PRO A 149 -30.87 -5.78 8.82
CA PRO A 149 -30.36 -5.73 10.19
C PRO A 149 -30.86 -6.95 10.96
N LEU A 150 -30.01 -7.97 11.14
CA LEU A 150 -30.30 -9.06 12.08
C LEU A 150 -29.94 -8.58 13.48
N LYS A 151 -30.97 -8.28 14.28
CA LYS A 151 -30.90 -7.97 15.71
C LYS A 151 -30.30 -9.10 16.56
N ASP A 152 -29.92 -10.22 15.96
CA ASP A 152 -29.37 -11.42 16.62
C ASP A 152 -27.83 -11.56 16.55
N ALA A 153 -27.11 -10.55 16.06
CA ALA A 153 -25.64 -10.63 15.90
C ALA A 153 -24.81 -10.32 17.16
N ILE A 154 -25.46 -10.10 18.31
CA ILE A 154 -24.81 -9.85 19.60
C ILE A 154 -25.02 -11.09 20.48
N PRO A 155 -23.95 -11.80 20.92
CA PRO A 155 -24.12 -12.87 21.90
C PRO A 155 -24.64 -12.28 23.22
N PRO A 156 -25.73 -12.80 23.81
CA PRO A 156 -26.21 -12.31 25.09
C PRO A 156 -25.14 -12.52 26.17
N GLY A 157 -24.61 -11.42 26.72
CA GLY A 157 -23.53 -11.42 27.73
C GLY A 157 -22.14 -11.02 27.22
N ALA A 158 -21.95 -10.68 25.94
CA ALA A 158 -20.66 -10.24 25.43
C ALA A 158 -20.36 -8.76 25.74
N VAL A 159 -19.28 -8.50 26.48
CA VAL A 159 -18.86 -7.13 26.87
C VAL A 159 -18.29 -6.32 25.69
N ALA A 160 -17.73 -6.99 24.67
CA ALA A 160 -17.19 -6.35 23.48
C ALA A 160 -17.35 -7.24 22.24
N ILE A 161 -17.67 -6.63 21.11
CA ILE A 161 -17.90 -7.30 19.81
C ILE A 161 -16.84 -6.88 18.79
N SER A 162 -16.65 -7.71 17.76
CA SER A 162 -15.72 -7.39 16.67
C SER A 162 -16.29 -6.30 15.74
N VAL A 163 -15.41 -5.63 14.99
CA VAL A 163 -15.80 -4.61 13.99
C VAL A 163 -16.80 -5.18 12.96
N LYS A 164 -16.63 -6.44 12.55
CA LYS A 164 -17.56 -7.10 11.61
C LYS A 164 -18.95 -7.31 12.21
N GLN A 165 -19.03 -7.64 13.50
CA GLN A 165 -20.30 -7.77 14.21
C GLN A 165 -20.96 -6.41 14.45
N ALA A 166 -20.18 -5.36 14.77
CA ALA A 166 -20.71 -4.01 14.88
C ALA A 166 -21.28 -3.49 13.54
N MET A 167 -20.60 -3.77 12.43
CA MET A 167 -21.12 -3.48 11.08
C MET A 167 -22.45 -4.17 10.80
N GLN A 168 -22.59 -5.43 11.23
CA GLN A 168 -23.82 -6.20 11.06
C GLN A 168 -24.95 -5.71 11.96
N ALA A 169 -24.65 -5.38 13.22
CA ALA A 169 -25.62 -4.87 14.19
C ALA A 169 -26.17 -3.48 13.81
N LEU A 170 -25.30 -2.62 13.26
CA LEU A 170 -25.65 -1.25 12.88
C LEU A 170 -26.12 -1.13 11.41
N GLY A 171 -25.95 -2.17 10.59
CA GLY A 171 -26.30 -2.14 9.16
C GLY A 171 -25.49 -1.13 8.34
N ILE A 172 -24.36 -0.65 8.85
CA ILE A 172 -23.52 0.38 8.22
C ILE A 172 -22.23 -0.20 7.62
N GLY A 173 -21.78 0.44 6.55
CA GLY A 173 -20.54 0.08 5.88
C GLY A 173 -19.29 0.28 6.74
N ARG A 174 -18.20 -0.38 6.34
CA ARG A 174 -16.91 -0.38 7.07
C ARG A 174 -16.34 1.03 7.26
N THR A 175 -16.47 1.89 6.25
CA THR A 175 -16.00 3.28 6.30
C THR A 175 -16.73 4.06 7.39
N LYS A 176 -18.07 4.05 7.38
CA LYS A 176 -18.88 4.70 8.42
C LYS A 176 -18.63 4.13 9.82
N THR A 177 -18.37 2.83 9.93
CA THR A 177 -17.99 2.21 11.21
C THR A 177 -16.63 2.73 11.70
N ASN A 178 -15.66 2.91 10.80
CA ASN A 178 -14.36 3.49 11.12
C ASN A 178 -14.47 4.97 11.50
N ASP A 179 -15.30 5.72 10.79
CA ASP A 179 -15.55 7.14 11.09
C ASP A 179 -16.13 7.27 12.51
N LEU A 180 -17.15 6.48 12.86
CA LEU A 180 -17.72 6.45 14.22
C LEU A 180 -16.72 6.00 15.30
N MET A 181 -15.73 5.15 14.96
CA MET A 181 -14.65 4.79 15.88
C MET A 181 -13.61 5.91 16.04
N ASN A 182 -13.38 6.70 14.99
CA ASN A 182 -12.44 7.83 15.01
C ASN A 182 -13.05 9.05 15.71
N ASP A 183 -14.35 9.27 15.54
CA ASP A 183 -15.13 10.31 16.22
C ASP A 183 -15.34 10.02 17.72
N GLY A 184 -15.01 8.80 18.16
CA GLY A 184 -15.11 8.37 19.56
C GLY A 184 -16.51 7.91 19.99
N THR A 185 -17.48 7.96 19.07
CA THR A 185 -18.85 7.48 19.28
C THR A 185 -18.88 5.96 19.53
N LEU A 186 -18.05 5.20 18.83
CA LEU A 186 -17.81 3.78 19.12
C LEU A 186 -16.54 3.61 19.95
N VAL A 187 -16.68 3.10 21.16
CA VAL A 187 -15.57 2.95 22.10
C VAL A 187 -14.71 1.76 21.70
N ARG A 188 -13.56 2.06 21.10
CA ARG A 188 -12.53 1.08 20.73
C ARG A 188 -11.81 0.54 21.96
N ARG A 189 -11.72 -0.78 22.06
CA ARG A 189 -10.90 -1.50 23.04
C ARG A 189 -9.91 -2.39 22.31
N LYS A 190 -8.62 -2.18 22.57
CA LYS A 190 -7.57 -3.01 21.97
C LYS A 190 -7.43 -4.31 22.78
N SER A 191 -7.53 -5.45 22.12
CA SER A 191 -7.28 -6.77 22.71
C SER A 191 -6.23 -7.49 21.87
N GLY A 192 -4.98 -7.44 22.33
CA GLY A 192 -3.81 -7.92 21.58
C GLY A 192 -3.65 -7.22 20.22
N ARG A 193 -3.72 -8.01 19.14
CA ARG A 193 -3.63 -7.53 17.74
C ARG A 193 -4.99 -7.14 17.13
N ARG A 194 -6.10 -7.26 17.87
CA ARG A 194 -7.46 -7.02 17.37
C ARG A 194 -8.08 -5.80 18.04
N THR A 195 -8.91 -5.08 17.28
CA THR A 195 -9.77 -4.00 17.79
C THR A 195 -11.16 -4.56 18.05
N LEU A 196 -11.61 -4.45 19.29
CA LEU A 196 -12.97 -4.77 19.72
C LEU A 196 -13.72 -3.47 20.00
N ILE A 197 -15.04 -3.49 19.84
CA ILE A 197 -15.94 -2.36 20.08
C ILE A 197 -16.86 -2.75 21.23
N THR A 198 -17.05 -1.86 22.19
CA THR A 198 -17.88 -2.14 23.37
C THR A 198 -19.36 -2.17 22.98
N VAL A 199 -20.10 -3.20 23.42
CA VAL A 199 -21.53 -3.35 23.09
C VAL A 199 -22.35 -2.16 23.62
N GLU A 200 -21.98 -1.61 24.76
CA GLU A 200 -22.62 -0.42 25.34
C GLU A 200 -22.60 0.79 24.38
N SER A 201 -21.49 1.01 23.67
CA SER A 201 -21.38 2.10 22.70
C SER A 201 -22.20 1.88 21.44
N VAL A 202 -22.48 0.61 21.11
CA VAL A 202 -23.32 0.23 19.96
C VAL A 202 -24.81 0.37 20.34
N ASN A 203 -25.19 -0.08 21.54
CA ASN A 203 -26.57 0.07 22.03
C ASN A 203 -26.96 1.53 22.23
N ARG A 204 -26.07 2.40 22.71
CA ARG A 204 -26.31 3.86 22.81
C ARG A 204 -26.61 4.54 21.47
N LEU A 205 -26.27 3.90 20.35
CA LEU A 205 -26.55 4.41 19.00
C LEU A 205 -27.85 3.83 18.42
N LEU A 206 -28.42 2.81 19.06
CA LEU A 206 -29.62 2.10 18.63
C LEU A 206 -30.87 2.43 19.48
N ASP A 207 -30.69 2.99 20.69
CA ASP A 207 -31.70 3.72 21.47
C ASP A 207 -31.88 5.16 20.97
#